data_AF-A0A2N5W9N1-F1
#
_entry.id   AF-A0A2N5W9N1-F1
#
_cell.length_a   1.000
_cell.length_b   1.000
_cell.length_c   1.000
_cell.angle_alpha   90.00
_cell.angle_beta   90.00
_cell.angle_gamma   90.00
#
_symmetry.space_group_name_H-M   'P 1'
#
loop_
_entity.id
_entity.type
_entity.pdbx_description
1 polymer ?
#
loop_
_entity_poly.entity_id
_entity_poly.type
_entity_poly.pdbx_seq_one_letter_code
_entity_poly.pdbx_strand_id
1 'polypeptide(L)' 'MEKIKILKAFTDIRTKQLYRVGQEVEVAEERVEEIEDNLETFGGGYFEVLDGKSKADETKPKNTAKKKG' A
#
# COMPACT_ATOMS: atom_id res chain seq x y z
N MET A 1 11.17 -10.70 -7.26
CA MET A 1 10.91 -9.90 -6.04
C MET A 1 10.74 -8.49 -6.52
N GLU A 2 9.72 -7.81 -6.04
CA GLU A 2 9.39 -6.44 -6.42
C GLU A 2 9.58 -5.54 -5.22
N LYS A 3 10.13 -4.36 -5.48
CA LYS A 3 10.28 -3.33 -4.47
C LYS A 3 9.05 -2.46 -4.51
N ILE A 4 8.34 -2.34 -3.40
CA ILE A 4 7.16 -1.47 -3.28
C ILE A 4 7.43 -0.35 -2.29
N LYS A 5 6.88 0.83 -2.58
CA LYS A 5 6.88 1.99 -1.71
C LYS A 5 5.49 2.20 -1.14
N ILE A 6 5.38 2.17 0.17
CA ILE A 6 4.11 2.30 0.87
C ILE A 6 3.65 3.77 0.84
N LEU A 7 2.49 4.04 0.25
CA LEU A 7 1.87 5.36 0.17
C LEU A 7 0.84 5.58 1.30
N LYS A 8 0.18 4.51 1.76
CA LYS A 8 -0.75 4.52 2.89
C LYS A 8 -0.35 3.42 3.88
N ALA A 9 -0.37 3.73 5.17
CA ALA A 9 -0.07 2.72 6.17
C ALA A 9 -1.16 1.66 6.19
N PHE A 10 -0.76 0.38 6.17
CA PHE A 10 -1.66 -0.75 6.31
C PHE A 10 -1.01 -1.83 7.17
N THR A 11 -1.85 -2.66 7.77
CA THR A 11 -1.40 -3.84 8.51
C THR A 11 -1.69 -5.05 7.65
N ASP A 12 -0.65 -5.81 7.31
CA ASP A 12 -0.81 -7.05 6.59
C ASP A 12 -1.49 -8.08 7.50
N ILE A 13 -2.60 -8.63 7.04
CA ILE A 13 -3.44 -9.50 7.87
C ILE A 13 -2.78 -10.86 8.18
N ARG A 14 -1.84 -11.30 7.33
CA ARG A 14 -1.21 -12.62 7.36
C ARG A 14 0.04 -12.64 8.23
N THR A 15 0.94 -11.69 8.02
CA THR A 15 2.19 -11.50 8.76
C THR A 15 2.00 -10.66 10.02
N LYS A 16 0.86 -9.96 10.15
CA LYS A 16 0.61 -8.94 11.18
C LYS A 16 1.63 -7.80 11.16
N GLN A 17 2.35 -7.63 10.06
CA GLN A 17 3.33 -6.57 9.90
C GLN A 17 2.64 -5.24 9.61
N LEU A 18 3.07 -4.19 10.32
CA LEU A 18 2.62 -2.82 10.07
C LEU A 18 3.55 -2.16 9.06
N TYR A 19 3.02 -1.83 7.89
CA TYR A 19 3.71 -1.05 6.87
C TYR A 19 3.37 0.43 7.06
N ARG A 20 4.40 1.28 7.12
CA ARG A 20 4.24 2.74 7.33
C ARG A 20 4.39 3.49 6.01
N VAL A 21 3.74 4.65 5.91
CA VAL A 21 3.88 5.55 4.76
C VAL A 21 5.35 5.94 4.56
N GLY A 22 5.82 5.90 3.31
CA GLY A 22 7.20 6.18 2.91
C GLY A 22 8.17 5.03 3.11
N GLN A 23 7.72 3.90 3.66
CA GLN A 23 8.54 2.71 3.80
C GLN A 23 8.73 2.02 2.45
N GLU A 24 9.94 1.58 2.16
CA GLU A 24 10.25 0.75 1.01
C GLU A 24 10.44 -0.69 1.49
N VAL A 25 9.72 -1.63 0.87
CA VAL A 25 9.78 -3.03 1.23
C VAL A 25 9.90 -3.87 -0.03
N GLU A 26 10.68 -4.93 0.07
CA GLU A 26 10.85 -5.90 -1.01
C GLU A 26 9.97 -7.11 -0.70
N VAL A 27 9.08 -7.44 -1.62
CA VAL A 27 8.12 -8.54 -1.50
C VAL A 27 8.13 -9.38 -2.77
N ALA A 28 7.60 -10.60 -2.72
CA ALA A 28 7.45 -11.41 -3.93
C ALA A 28 6.31 -10.86 -4.81
N GLU A 29 6.39 -11.05 -6.13
CA GLU A 29 5.36 -10.57 -7.09
C GLU A 29 3.96 -11.11 -6.74
N GLU A 30 3.84 -12.42 -6.47
CA GLU A 30 2.59 -13.03 -5.99
C GLU A 30 2.04 -12.36 -4.71
N ARG A 31 2.92 -11.81 -3.86
CA ARG A 31 2.49 -11.08 -2.66
C ARG A 31 1.99 -9.70 -2.98
N VAL A 32 2.58 -9.01 -3.96
CA VAL A 32 2.14 -7.68 -4.37
C VAL A 32 0.69 -7.76 -4.83
N GLU A 33 0.36 -8.72 -5.68
CA GLU A 33 -1.00 -8.96 -6.17
C GLU A 33 -1.97 -9.30 -5.02
N GLU A 34 -1.58 -10.20 -4.11
CA GLU A 34 -2.40 -10.51 -2.92
C GLU A 34 -2.67 -9.26 -2.06
N ILE A 35 -1.66 -8.42 -1.85
CA ILE A 35 -1.81 -7.21 -1.02
C ILE A 35 -2.66 -6.18 -1.76
N GLU A 36 -2.48 -6.02 -3.08
CA GLU A 36 -3.28 -5.11 -3.90
C GLU A 36 -4.77 -5.49 -3.88
N ASP A 37 -5.10 -6.75 -4.16
CA ASP A 37 -6.48 -7.27 -4.17
C ASP A 37 -7.18 -7.06 -2.81
N ASN A 38 -6.47 -7.40 -1.73
CA ASN A 38 -6.97 -7.17 -0.38
C ASN A 38 -7.23 -5.68 -0.09
N LEU A 39 -6.36 -4.79 -0.56
CA LEU A 39 -6.43 -3.36 -0.31
C LEU A 39 -7.33 -2.61 -1.30
N GLU A 40 -7.63 -3.20 -2.47
CA GLU A 40 -8.59 -2.69 -3.44
C GLU A 40 -9.97 -2.56 -2.80
N THR A 41 -10.36 -3.53 -1.97
CA THR A 41 -11.60 -3.49 -1.18
C THR A 41 -11.67 -2.28 -0.23
N PHE A 42 -10.53 -1.71 0.17
CA PHE A 42 -10.45 -0.52 1.04
C PHE A 42 -10.24 0.79 0.26
N GLY A 43 -10.29 0.74 -1.08
CA GLY A 43 -10.13 1.89 -1.97
C GLY A 43 -8.78 1.99 -2.65
N GLY A 44 -7.93 0.96 -2.55
CA GLY A 44 -6.69 0.84 -3.32
C GLY A 44 -5.64 1.94 -3.09
N GLY A 45 -4.56 1.88 -3.87
CA GLY A 45 -3.49 2.89 -3.88
C GLY A 45 -2.74 2.99 -2.56
N TYR A 46 -2.42 1.84 -1.96
CA TYR A 46 -1.71 1.78 -0.68
C TYR A 46 -0.19 1.73 -0.83
N PHE A 47 0.30 1.26 -1.98
CA PHE A 47 1.71 1.20 -2.30
C PHE A 47 1.90 1.39 -3.80
N GLU A 48 3.13 1.65 -4.21
CA GLU A 48 3.56 1.77 -5.60
C GLU A 48 4.72 0.82 -5.85
N VAL A 49 4.68 0.06 -6.94
CA VAL A 49 5.80 -0.78 -7.37
C VAL A 49 6.89 0.09 -7.99
N LEU A 50 8.09 0.03 -7.42
CA LEU A 50 9.26 0.79 -7.86
C LEU A 50 10.04 0.11 -8.99
N ASP A 51 9.90 -1.21 -9.16
CA ASP A 51 10.63 -1.99 -10.16
C ASP A 51 9.66 -2.47 -11.26
N GLY A 52 9.57 -1.70 -12.36
CA GLY A 52 8.84 -2.11 -13.56
C GLY A 52 7.52 -1.37 -13.84
N LYS A 53 7.61 -0.27 -14.59
CA LYS A 53 6.49 0.51 -15.17
C LYS A 53 5.54 1.16 -14.16
N SER A 54 5.93 2.38 -13.80
CA SER A 54 5.07 3.49 -13.40
C SER A 54 3.70 3.48 -14.10
N LYS A 55 2.66 3.09 -13.38
CA LYS A 55 1.26 3.44 -13.67
C LYS A 55 0.49 3.51 -12.35
N ALA A 56 0.64 4.62 -11.63
CA ALA A 56 -0.40 5.13 -10.72
C ALA A 56 -0.12 6.60 -10.41
N ASP A 57 -0.21 7.42 -11.45
CA ASP A 57 -0.48 8.85 -11.30
C ASP A 57 -1.87 9.03 -10.65
N GLU A 58 -1.91 9.95 -9.68
CA GLU A 58 -3.08 10.51 -8.99
C GLU A 58 -4.05 9.58 -8.25
N THR A 59 -4.03 9.66 -6.91
CA THR A 59 -5.27 10.02 -6.17
C THR A 59 -4.96 10.70 -4.84
N LYS A 60 -5.11 12.03 -4.88
CA LYS A 60 -5.52 13.00 -3.85
C LYS A 60 -5.51 12.58 -2.36
N PRO A 61 -4.93 13.40 -1.46
CA PRO A 61 -5.06 13.21 -0.02
C PRO A 61 -6.50 13.49 0.40
N LYS A 62 -7.25 12.47 0.85
CA LYS A 62 -8.51 12.68 1.55
C LYS A 62 -8.31 12.45 3.04
N ASN A 63 -7.99 13.56 3.71
CA ASN A 63 -8.24 13.82 5.13
C ASN A 63 -9.42 12.99 5.67
N THR A 64 -9.18 12.15 6.67
CA THR A 64 -10.21 11.84 7.67
C THR A 64 -9.60 11.92 9.07
N ALA A 65 -9.53 13.16 9.56
CA ALA A 65 -9.59 13.40 10.99
C ALA A 65 -10.85 12.72 11.55
N LYS A 66 -10.70 11.73 12.44
CA LYS A 66 -11.77 11.36 13.37
C LYS A 66 -11.47 11.93 14.76
N LYS A 67 -12.22 12.99 14.99
CA LYS A 67 -12.39 13.89 16.13
C LYS A 67 -12.60 13.10 17.43
N LYS A 68 -11.89 13.54 18.48
CA LYS A 68 -12.12 13.23 19.89
C LYS A 68 -13.37 13.98 20.35
N GLY A 69 -14.32 13.29 20.97
CA GLY A 69 -15.53 13.84 21.58
C GLY A 69 -16.04 12.88 22.63
#